data_AF-A0A9P6MII9-F1
#
_entry.id   AF-A0A9P6MII9-F1
#
_cell.length_a   1.000
_cell.length_b   1.000
_cell.length_c   1.000
_cell.angle_alpha   90.00
_cell.angle_beta   90.00
_cell.angle_gamma   90.00
#
_symmetry.space_group_name_H-M   'P 1'
#
loop_
_entity.id
_entity.type
_entity.pdbx_description
1 polymer ?
#
loop_
_entity_poly.entity_id
_entity_poly.type
_entity_poly.pdbx_seq_one_letter_code
_entity_poly.pdbx_strand_id
1 'polypeptide(L)'
;MLIDLFTYLFVPRNRGQRFSYTYYADNNGTVTQALAQAGKRISPESPKIFESIEKLDHEGMEKIEQQSHSAFCKYLSRTKNTICGRHPIGVLMAALETIKEDNKTEDAYKIRFVHYSQSSSAISTSDSSVSYASAFVQQTQE
;
A
#
# COMPACT_ATOMS: atom_id res chain seq x y z
N MET A 1 -13.31 4.55 10.70
CA MET A 1 -12.16 5.45 10.44
C MET A 1 -11.83 5.30 8.97
N LEU A 2 -12.10 6.31 8.15
CA LEU A 2 -11.70 6.27 6.74
C LEU A 2 -10.17 6.27 6.69
N ILE A 3 -9.57 5.17 6.21
CA ILE A 3 -8.12 5.07 6.01
C ILE A 3 -7.87 5.38 4.55
N ASP A 4 -7.65 6.65 4.22
CA ASP A 4 -7.23 7.01 2.88
C ASP A 4 -5.78 6.54 2.66
N LEU A 5 -5.63 5.34 2.10
CA LEU A 5 -4.35 4.83 1.62
C LEU A 5 -4.00 5.52 0.30
N PHE A 6 -3.45 6.74 0.36
CA PHE A 6 -2.96 7.39 -0.84
C PHE A 6 -1.70 6.69 -1.32
N THR A 7 -1.80 5.88 -2.37
CA THR A 7 -0.64 5.41 -3.13
C THR A 7 -0.53 6.23 -4.39
N TYR A 8 0.59 6.93 -4.58
CA TYR A 8 0.86 7.74 -5.76
C TYR A 8 1.74 6.95 -6.71
N LEU A 9 1.30 6.74 -7.95
CA LEU A 9 2.21 6.35 -9.02
C LEU A 9 2.45 7.54 -9.96
N PHE A 10 3.72 7.91 -10.15
CA PHE A 10 4.17 8.93 -11.11
C PHE A 10 5.45 8.43 -11.78
N VAL A 11 5.51 8.45 -13.13
CA VAL A 11 6.76 8.38 -13.89
C VAL A 11 6.79 9.63 -14.83
N PRO A 12 7.93 10.31 -15.00
CA PRO A 12 7.92 11.78 -15.06
C PRO A 12 7.80 12.34 -16.47
N ARG A 13 7.10 13.48 -16.61
CA ARG A 13 7.67 14.70 -17.26
C ARG A 13 7.07 15.98 -16.68
N ASN A 14 7.94 16.79 -16.08
CA ASN A 14 7.79 18.23 -15.88
C ASN A 14 6.60 18.75 -15.05
N ARG A 15 6.62 18.48 -13.73
CA ARG A 15 6.40 19.51 -12.68
C ARG A 15 6.65 18.91 -11.28
N GLY A 16 7.66 19.44 -10.58
CA GLY A 16 7.88 19.25 -9.15
C GLY A 16 8.66 18.00 -8.75
N GLN A 17 9.92 18.19 -8.35
CA GLN A 17 10.78 17.21 -7.66
C GLN A 17 10.25 16.87 -6.25
N ARG A 18 9.03 16.34 -6.11
CA ARG A 18 8.50 16.08 -4.77
C ARG A 18 8.51 14.61 -4.34
N PHE A 19 8.37 13.63 -5.24
CA PHE A 19 8.31 12.22 -4.83
C PHE A 19 8.89 11.28 -5.91
N SER A 20 9.76 10.36 -5.52
CA SER A 20 10.54 9.49 -6.42
C SER A 20 10.12 8.03 -6.23
N TYR A 21 9.24 7.51 -7.08
CA TYR A 21 8.88 6.10 -7.11
C TYR A 21 9.46 5.42 -8.36
N THR A 22 9.99 4.20 -8.22
CA THR A 22 10.61 3.44 -9.32
C THR A 22 10.53 1.93 -9.08
N TYR A 23 9.41 1.43 -8.53
CA TYR A 23 9.30 0.02 -8.19
C TYR A 23 8.11 -0.63 -8.89
N TYR A 24 8.35 -1.70 -9.65
CA TYR A 24 7.35 -2.50 -10.33
C TYR A 24 7.26 -3.88 -9.67
N ALA A 25 6.05 -4.35 -9.38
CA ALA A 25 5.84 -5.72 -8.95
C ALA A 25 5.68 -6.60 -10.20
N ASP A 26 6.56 -7.58 -10.38
CA ASP A 26 6.39 -8.57 -11.42
C ASP A 26 5.23 -9.55 -11.11
N ASN A 27 4.94 -10.44 -12.05
CA ASN A 27 3.92 -11.48 -11.90
C ASN A 27 4.14 -12.35 -10.64
N ASN A 28 5.38 -12.48 -10.17
CA ASN A 28 5.74 -13.25 -8.98
C ASN A 28 5.69 -12.43 -7.68
N GLY A 29 5.34 -11.14 -7.74
CA GLY A 29 5.29 -10.27 -6.57
C GLY A 29 6.66 -9.76 -6.12
N THR A 30 7.69 -9.99 -6.92
CA THR A 30 9.01 -9.40 -6.69
C THR A 30 8.94 -7.93 -7.06
N VAL A 31 9.05 -7.08 -6.05
CA VAL A 31 9.11 -5.63 -6.22
C VAL A 31 10.52 -5.27 -6.72
N THR A 32 10.67 -5.05 -8.02
CA THR A 32 11.95 -4.73 -8.66
C THR A 32 12.08 -3.22 -8.91
N GLN A 33 13.25 -2.66 -8.58
CA GLN A 33 13.67 -1.30 -8.95
C GLN A 33 13.91 -1.22 -10.46
N ALA A 34 12.89 -1.16 -11.32
CA ALA A 34 13.17 -1.19 -12.75
C ALA A 34 12.14 -0.48 -13.60
N LEU A 35 12.23 0.84 -13.69
CA LEU A 35 11.96 1.56 -14.94
C LEU A 35 12.79 2.86 -15.13
N ALA A 36 13.39 3.44 -14.08
CA ALA A 36 14.24 4.62 -14.28
C ALA A 36 15.57 4.30 -14.98
N GLN A 37 15.99 3.03 -15.01
CA GLN A 37 17.17 2.61 -15.75
C GLN A 37 16.77 1.83 -17.00
N ALA A 38 16.97 2.49 -18.13
CA ALA A 38 17.07 1.94 -19.48
C ALA A 38 15.79 1.29 -20.04
N GLY A 39 15.02 2.08 -20.81
CA GLY A 39 14.47 1.74 -22.13
C GLY A 39 13.89 0.34 -22.41
N LYS A 40 13.57 -0.45 -21.38
CA LYS A 40 13.18 -1.84 -21.47
C LYS A 40 11.70 -1.83 -21.83
N ARG A 41 11.41 -2.23 -23.08
CA ARG A 41 10.04 -2.41 -23.56
C ARG A 41 9.33 -3.32 -22.58
N ILE A 42 8.27 -2.82 -21.94
CA ILE A 42 7.33 -3.61 -21.15
C ILE A 42 6.89 -4.76 -22.07
N SER A 43 7.17 -6.00 -21.70
CA SER A 43 6.69 -7.14 -22.47
C SER A 43 5.16 -7.14 -22.44
N PRO A 44 4.47 -7.59 -23.51
CA PRO A 44 3.01 -7.71 -23.50
C PRO A 44 2.46 -8.57 -22.35
N GLU A 45 3.31 -9.39 -21.76
CA GLU A 45 3.02 -10.30 -20.64
C GLU A 45 3.30 -9.70 -19.25
N SER A 46 3.82 -8.47 -19.19
CA SER A 46 3.98 -7.75 -17.92
C SER A 46 2.62 -7.23 -17.44
N PRO A 47 2.32 -7.26 -16.13
CA PRO A 47 1.08 -6.76 -15.58
C PRO A 47 0.95 -5.26 -15.88
N LYS A 48 -0.28 -4.80 -16.12
CA LYS A 48 -0.52 -3.38 -16.40
C LYS A 48 -0.12 -2.57 -15.17
N ILE A 49 0.28 -1.32 -15.39
CA ILE A 49 0.81 -0.48 -14.32
C ILE A 49 -0.18 -0.36 -13.15
N PHE A 50 -1.47 -0.12 -13.44
CA PHE A 50 -2.51 -0.04 -12.42
C PHE A 50 -2.71 -1.35 -11.63
N GLU A 51 -2.53 -2.51 -12.25
CA GLU A 51 -2.62 -3.83 -11.60
C GLU A 51 -1.42 -4.03 -10.66
N SER A 52 -0.23 -3.56 -11.05
CA SER A 52 0.93 -3.58 -10.16
C SER A 52 0.77 -2.66 -8.95
N ILE A 53 0.11 -1.49 -9.11
CA ILE A 53 -0.23 -0.60 -7.98
C ILE A 53 -1.19 -1.32 -7.04
N GLU A 54 -2.27 -1.89 -7.60
CA GLU A 54 -3.30 -2.61 -6.85
C GLU A 54 -2.72 -3.76 -6.04
N LYS A 55 -1.87 -4.59 -6.64
CA LYS A 55 -1.18 -5.68 -5.93
C LYS A 55 -0.35 -5.18 -4.74
N LEU A 56 0.36 -4.07 -4.93
CA LEU A 56 1.22 -3.49 -3.91
C LEU A 56 0.41 -2.85 -2.78
N ASP A 57 -0.72 -2.21 -3.11
CA ASP A 57 -1.64 -1.64 -2.13
C ASP A 57 -2.37 -2.69 -1.32
N HIS A 58 -2.84 -3.76 -1.97
CA HIS A 58 -3.42 -4.91 -1.28
C HIS A 58 -2.42 -5.57 -0.33
N GLU A 59 -1.15 -5.71 -0.69
CA GLU A 59 -0.14 -6.19 0.26
C GLU A 59 -0.03 -5.27 1.49
N GLY A 60 -0.09 -3.95 1.29
CA GLY A 60 -0.11 -2.97 2.38
C GLY A 60 -1.36 -3.10 3.26
N MET A 61 -2.54 -3.24 2.64
CA MET A 61 -3.82 -3.46 3.31
C MET A 61 -3.78 -4.74 4.15
N GLU A 62 -3.25 -5.85 3.62
CA GLU A 62 -3.08 -7.11 4.35
C GLU A 62 -2.20 -6.94 5.58
N LYS A 63 -1.09 -6.17 5.50
CA LYS A 63 -0.25 -5.92 6.67
C LYS A 63 -0.98 -5.11 7.75
N ILE A 64 -1.85 -4.20 7.34
CA ILE A 64 -2.69 -3.41 8.26
C ILE A 64 -3.77 -4.31 8.90
N GLU A 65 -4.41 -5.20 8.14
CA GLU A 65 -5.39 -6.16 8.67
C GLU A 65 -4.77 -7.19 9.61
N GLN A 66 -3.50 -7.56 9.41
CA GLN A 66 -2.71 -8.36 10.35
C GLN A 66 -2.45 -7.64 11.67
N GLN A 67 -2.70 -6.33 11.75
CA GLN A 67 -2.50 -5.49 12.93
C GLN A 67 -1.10 -5.59 13.53
N SER A 68 -0.09 -5.82 12.67
CA SER A 68 1.30 -5.87 13.11
C SER A 68 2.04 -4.61 12.69
N HIS A 69 2.36 -3.74 13.64
CA HIS A 69 3.10 -2.51 13.39
C HIS A 69 4.46 -2.83 12.75
N SER A 70 5.15 -3.85 13.26
CA SER A 70 6.46 -4.27 12.74
C SER A 70 6.39 -4.77 11.29
N ALA A 71 5.34 -5.52 10.93
CA ALA A 71 5.15 -6.04 9.57
C ALA A 71 4.87 -4.89 8.59
N PHE A 72 4.05 -3.92 9.00
CA PHE A 72 3.77 -2.73 8.20
C PHE A 72 5.02 -1.86 7.99
N CYS A 73 5.84 -1.63 9.02
CA CYS A 73 7.11 -0.91 8.89
C CYS A 73 8.10 -1.63 7.94
N LYS A 74 8.19 -2.96 8.02
CA LYS A 74 9.01 -3.77 7.11
C LYS A 74 8.51 -3.66 5.67
N TYR A 75 7.20 -3.72 5.46
CA TYR A 75 6.57 -3.50 4.16
C TYR A 75 6.94 -2.12 3.59
N LEU A 76 6.69 -1.04 4.32
CA LEU A 76 7.02 0.33 3.88
C LEU A 76 8.52 0.48 3.57
N SER A 77 9.38 -0.15 4.36
CA SER A 77 10.82 -0.10 4.16
C SER A 77 11.26 -0.82 2.89
N ARG A 78 10.63 -1.95 2.57
CA ARG A 78 10.92 -2.79 1.39
C ARG A 78 10.35 -2.20 0.11
N THR A 79 9.09 -1.77 0.12
CA THR A 79 8.35 -1.33 -1.08
C THR A 79 8.48 0.16 -1.35
N LYS A 80 8.83 0.95 -0.32
CA LYS A 80 8.79 2.41 -0.37
C LYS A 80 7.42 2.95 -0.80
N ASN A 81 6.33 2.22 -0.51
CA ASN A 81 4.99 2.69 -0.83
C ASN A 81 4.71 4.05 -0.16
N THR A 82 4.12 4.98 -0.91
CA THR A 82 3.95 6.37 -0.50
C THR A 82 2.61 6.60 0.21
N ILE A 83 2.23 5.72 1.14
CA ILE A 83 0.98 5.83 1.88
C ILE A 83 0.95 7.14 2.69
N CYS A 84 0.09 8.07 2.29
CA CYS A 84 -0.23 9.21 3.15
C CYS A 84 -1.06 8.70 4.34
N GLY A 85 -0.76 9.18 5.55
CA GLY A 85 -1.36 8.61 6.76
C GLY A 85 -0.62 7.39 7.34
N ARG A 86 0.52 6.97 6.78
CA ARG A 86 1.33 5.86 7.34
C ARG A 86 1.67 6.00 8.84
N HIS A 87 1.84 7.23 9.33
CA HIS A 87 2.13 7.46 10.76
C HIS A 87 0.87 7.29 11.64
N PRO A 88 -0.28 7.95 11.37
CA PRO A 88 -1.53 7.63 12.06
C PRO A 88 -1.92 6.14 12.02
N ILE A 89 -1.76 5.48 10.88
CA ILE A 89 -2.00 4.03 10.74
C ILE A 89 -1.06 3.23 11.67
N GLY A 90 0.22 3.60 11.70
CA GLY A 90 1.20 2.99 12.60
C GLY A 90 0.83 3.14 14.08
N VAL A 91 0.40 4.34 14.49
CA VAL A 91 -0.07 4.60 15.87
C VAL A 91 -1.28 3.76 16.22
N LEU A 92 -2.25 3.63 15.31
CA LEU A 92 -3.41 2.76 15.54
C LEU A 92 -3.00 1.31 15.74
N MET A 93 -2.13 0.76 14.88
CA MET A 93 -1.68 -0.62 15.01
C MET A 93 -0.95 -0.85 16.34
N ALA A 94 -0.05 0.06 16.72
CA ALA A 94 0.64 -0.01 18.00
C ALA A 94 -0.34 0.03 19.19
N ALA A 95 -1.36 0.89 19.13
CA ALA A 95 -2.39 0.94 20.17
C ALA A 95 -3.19 -0.37 20.27
N LEU A 96 -3.54 -0.99 19.12
CA LEU A 96 -4.24 -2.27 19.10
C LEU A 96 -3.35 -3.41 19.60
N GLU A 97 -2.05 -3.42 19.28
CA GLU A 97 -1.08 -4.37 19.83
C GLU A 97 -1.02 -4.27 21.37
N THR A 98 -0.91 -3.06 21.93
CA THR A 98 -0.92 -2.86 23.40
C THR A 98 -2.21 -3.39 24.05
N ILE A 99 -3.37 -3.13 23.44
CA ILE A 99 -4.66 -3.64 23.95
C ILE A 99 -4.72 -5.17 23.91
N LYS A 100 -4.13 -5.82 22.90
CA LYS A 100 -4.04 -7.29 22.82
C LYS A 100 -3.17 -7.85 23.94
N GLU A 101 -2.02 -7.22 24.20
CA GLU A 101 -1.10 -7.60 25.27
C GLU A 101 -1.74 -7.47 26.66
N ASP A 102 -2.42 -6.35 26.93
CA ASP A 102 -3.06 -6.07 28.22
C ASP A 102 -4.24 -7.02 28.52
N ASN A 103 -5.10 -7.27 27.54
CA ASN A 103 -6.29 -8.10 27.71
C ASN A 103 -6.04 -9.60 27.51
N LYS A 104 -4.86 -10.00 27.02
CA LYS A 104 -4.53 -11.39 26.63
C LYS A 104 -5.52 -12.00 25.63
N THR A 105 -6.15 -11.17 24.82
CA THR A 105 -7.11 -11.56 23.78
C THR A 105 -6.53 -11.24 22.41
N GLU A 106 -6.11 -12.27 21.68
CA GLU A 106 -5.48 -12.15 20.34
C GLU A 106 -6.36 -11.42 19.32
N ASP A 107 -7.68 -11.45 19.52
CA ASP A 107 -8.66 -11.08 18.50
C ASP A 107 -9.63 -9.97 18.89
N ALA A 108 -9.47 -9.30 20.05
CA ALA A 108 -10.45 -8.34 20.59
C ALA A 108 -10.89 -7.24 19.60
N TYR A 109 -10.03 -6.87 18.66
CA TYR A 109 -10.35 -5.96 17.58
C TYR A 109 -9.83 -6.50 16.26
N LYS A 110 -10.58 -6.29 15.18
CA LYS A 110 -10.18 -6.59 13.80
C LYS A 110 -10.31 -5.36 12.93
N ILE A 111 -9.30 -5.11 12.09
CA ILE A 111 -9.38 -4.13 11.02
C ILE A 111 -9.86 -4.84 9.77
N ARG A 112 -10.82 -4.26 9.04
CA ARG A 112 -11.30 -4.78 7.76
C ARG A 112 -11.42 -3.68 6.74
N PHE A 113 -10.82 -3.87 5.59
CA PHE A 113 -11.07 -3.03 4.43
C PHE A 113 -12.41 -3.41 3.76
N VAL A 114 -13.16 -2.39 3.36
CA VAL A 114 -14.49 -2.53 2.73
C VAL A 114 -14.51 -2.07 1.29
N HIS A 115 -13.57 -1.22 0.91
CA HIS A 115 -13.50 -0.67 -0.43
C HIS A 115 -12.06 -0.34 -0.79
N TYR A 116 -11.77 -0.52 -2.07
CA TYR A 116 -10.54 -0.10 -2.72
C TYR A 116 -10.90 0.46 -4.10
N SER A 117 -10.26 1.56 -4.48
CA SER A 117 -10.39 2.13 -5.81
C SER A 117 -9.12 2.90 -6.19
N GLN A 118 -8.98 3.19 -7.48
CA GLN A 118 -7.94 4.05 -8.01
C GLN A 118 -8.59 5.23 -8.73
N SER A 119 -7.99 6.41 -8.66
CA SER A 119 -8.47 7.60 -9.36
C SER A 119 -8.55 7.40 -10.87
N SER A 120 -7.67 6.55 -11.41
CA SER A 120 -7.54 6.24 -12.82
C SER A 120 -6.74 4.94 -13.01
N SER A 121 -7.03 4.22 -14.09
CA SER A 121 -6.18 3.10 -14.52
C SER A 121 -4.96 3.63 -15.26
N ALA A 122 -3.83 3.79 -14.55
CA ALA A 122 -2.56 4.14 -15.16
C ALA A 122 -2.07 3.00 -16.07
N ILE A 123 -1.78 3.31 -17.33
CA ILE A 123 -1.34 2.34 -18.35
C ILE A 123 0.05 2.69 -18.84
N SER A 124 0.37 3.99 -18.91
CA SER A 124 1.67 4.51 -19.34
C SER A 124 2.48 5.05 -18.16
N THR A 125 3.79 5.17 -18.37
CA THR A 125 4.67 5.81 -17.39
C THR A 125 4.33 7.29 -17.19
N SER A 126 3.84 7.99 -18.21
CA SER A 126 3.40 9.38 -18.06
C SER A 126 2.09 9.55 -17.29
N ASP A 127 1.36 8.47 -17.03
CA ASP A 127 0.10 8.53 -16.30
C ASP A 127 0.36 8.70 -14.80
N SER A 128 -0.60 9.32 -14.12
CA SER A 128 -0.64 9.39 -12.67
C SER A 128 -1.92 8.77 -12.14
N SER A 129 -1.82 8.05 -11.03
CA SER A 129 -2.97 7.51 -10.31
C SER A 129 -2.77 7.62 -8.80
N VAL A 130 -3.89 7.78 -8.09
CA VAL A 130 -3.99 7.78 -6.63
C VAL A 130 -4.91 6.65 -6.21
N SER A 131 -4.43 5.78 -5.33
CA SER A 131 -5.28 4.77 -4.71
C SER A 131 -6.05 5.32 -3.51
N TYR A 132 -7.22 4.74 -3.27
CA TYR A 132 -8.07 5.01 -2.12
C TYR A 132 -8.50 3.68 -1.51
N ALA A 133 -8.53 3.63 -0.19
CA ALA A 133 -9.05 2.49 0.54
C ALA A 133 -9.97 2.97 1.65
N SER A 134 -10.82 2.10 2.15
CA SER A 134 -11.65 2.40 3.31
C SER A 134 -11.72 1.18 4.20
N ALA A 135 -11.57 1.39 5.50
CA ALA A 135 -11.59 0.33 6.49
C ALA A 135 -12.40 0.73 7.72
N PHE A 136 -12.74 -0.25 8.53
CA PHE A 136 -13.24 -0.03 9.88
C PHE A 136 -12.51 -0.93 10.86
N VAL A 137 -12.53 -0.52 12.13
CA VAL A 137 -12.10 -1.34 13.25
C VAL A 137 -13.35 -1.81 13.96
N GLN A 138 -13.48 -3.12 14.13
CA GLN A 138 -14.59 -3.73 14.84
C GLN A 138 -14.06 -4.46 16.06
N GLN A 139 -14.68 -4.22 17.21
CA GLN A 139 -14.49 -5.06 18.38
C GLN A 139 -15.13 -6.42 18.11
N THR A 140 -14.36 -7.49 18.31
CA THR A 140 -14.92 -8.83 18.29
C THR A 140 -15.58 -9.10 19.63
N GLN A 141 -16.78 -9.65 19.59
CA GLN A 141 -17.46 -10.16 20.79
C GLN A 141 -17.16 -11.65 20.84
N GLU A 142 -16.75 -12.16 22.01
CA GLU A 142 -16.78 -13.59 22.30
C GLU A 142 -18.21 -14.13 22.27
#